data_AF-A0A7W4GTU2-F1
#
_entry.id   AF-A0A7W4GTU2-F1
#
_cell.length_a   1.000
_cell.length_b   1.000
_cell.length_c   1.000
_cell.angle_alpha   90.00
_cell.angle_beta   90.00
_cell.angle_gamma   90.00
#
_symmetry.space_group_name_H-M   'P 1'
#
loop_
_entity.id
_entity.type
_entity.pdbx_description
1 polymer ?
#
loop_
_entity_poly.entity_id
_entity_poly.type
_entity_poly.pdbx_seq_one_letter_code
_entity_poly.pdbx_strand_id
1 'polypeptide(L)' 'MTQTPDLDVRELAPAQRHSTIFGTWSALPPGEAFILVNDHDPKPLSYQFAAEHPGEYTWDYQENGPEVWRVKIGKTDKTA' A
#
# COMPACT_ATOMS: atom_id res chain seq x y z
N MET A 1 6.69 -19.88 5.15
CA MET A 1 6.99 -18.45 5.36
C MET A 1 6.49 -17.73 4.12
N THR A 2 5.32 -17.09 4.17
CA THR A 2 4.77 -16.36 3.03
C THR A 2 5.47 -15.00 2.95
N GLN A 3 6.21 -14.77 1.87
CA GLN A 3 6.84 -13.48 1.59
C GLN A 3 5.75 -12.49 1.17
N THR A 4 5.75 -11.30 1.77
CA THR A 4 4.88 -10.18 1.34
C THR A 4 5.49 -9.58 0.07
N PRO A 5 4.81 -9.63 -1.09
CA PRO A 5 5.37 -9.16 -2.36
C PRO A 5 5.60 -7.64 -2.34
N ASP A 6 6.61 -7.17 -3.06
CA ASP A 6 6.84 -5.75 -3.29
C ASP A 6 6.06 -5.23 -4.51
N LEU A 7 5.62 -3.97 -4.41
CA LEU A 7 5.09 -3.16 -5.48
C LEU A 7 5.94 -1.89 -5.57
N ASP A 8 6.94 -1.90 -6.45
CA ASP A 8 7.76 -0.72 -6.73
C ASP A 8 7.10 0.18 -7.76
N VAL A 9 6.74 1.39 -7.35
CA VAL A 9 6.06 2.37 -8.21
C VAL A 9 6.98 3.50 -8.65
N ARG A 10 8.26 3.47 -8.28
CA ARG A 10 9.21 4.55 -8.58
C ARG A 10 9.42 4.72 -10.08
N GLU A 11 9.38 3.62 -10.83
CA GLU A 11 9.51 3.60 -12.29
C GLU A 11 8.19 3.89 -13.04
N LEU A 12 7.06 3.91 -12.33
CA LEU A 12 5.76 4.23 -12.93
C LEU A 12 5.55 5.73 -13.06
N ALA A 13 4.87 6.13 -14.15
CA ALA A 13 4.46 7.52 -14.32
C ALA A 13 3.53 7.94 -13.16
N PRO A 14 3.64 9.18 -12.64
CA PRO A 14 2.86 9.64 -11.48
C PRO A 14 1.34 9.42 -11.61
N ALA A 15 0.80 9.59 -12.83
CA ALA A 15 -0.61 9.37 -13.13
C ALA A 15 -1.06 7.89 -13.00
N GLN A 16 -0.14 6.94 -13.14
CA GLN A 16 -0.43 5.51 -13.06
C GLN A 16 -0.33 4.97 -11.62
N ARG A 17 0.56 5.56 -10.79
CA ARG A 17 0.87 5.05 -9.44
C ARG A 17 -0.37 4.79 -8.60
N HIS A 18 -1.26 5.79 -8.48
CA HIS A 18 -2.48 5.66 -7.68
C HIS A 18 -3.36 4.51 -8.17
N SER A 19 -3.66 4.46 -9.48
CA SER A 19 -4.49 3.40 -10.06
C SER A 19 -3.89 2.02 -9.84
N THR A 20 -2.57 1.87 -10.01
CA THR A 20 -1.87 0.60 -9.76
C THR A 20 -1.94 0.20 -8.29
N ILE A 21 -1.72 1.13 -7.35
CA ILE A 21 -1.72 0.81 -5.91
C ILE A 21 -3.13 0.41 -5.44
N PHE A 22 -4.16 1.19 -5.78
CA PHE A 22 -5.54 0.86 -5.42
C PHE A 22 -6.03 -0.42 -6.11
N GLY A 23 -5.68 -0.64 -7.38
CA GLY A 23 -5.99 -1.86 -8.10
C GLY A 23 -5.35 -3.09 -7.44
N THR A 24 -4.07 -2.99 -7.07
CA THR A 24 -3.33 -4.06 -6.38
C THR A 24 -3.97 -4.36 -5.02
N TRP A 25 -4.27 -3.34 -4.23
CA TRP A 25 -4.92 -3.52 -2.92
C TRP A 25 -6.33 -4.12 -3.05
N SER A 26 -7.13 -3.65 -4.00
CA SER A 26 -8.49 -4.14 -4.21
C SER A 26 -8.51 -5.63 -4.55
N ALA A 27 -7.54 -6.08 -5.35
CA ALA A 27 -7.35 -7.47 -5.76
C ALA A 27 -6.78 -8.39 -4.66
N LEU A 28 -6.31 -7.85 -3.53
CA LEU A 28 -5.81 -8.68 -2.43
C LEU A 28 -6.94 -9.55 -1.85
N PRO A 29 -6.62 -10.82 -1.51
CA PRO A 29 -7.42 -11.59 -0.56
C PRO A 29 -7.48 -10.88 0.80
N PRO A 30 -8.59 -11.02 1.56
CA PRO A 30 -8.63 -10.56 2.95
C PRO A 30 -7.49 -11.19 3.77
N GLY A 31 -6.86 -10.38 4.64
CA GLY A 31 -5.72 -10.79 5.45
C GLY A 31 -4.36 -10.76 4.75
N GLU A 32 -4.32 -10.53 3.43
CA GLU A 32 -3.07 -10.37 2.69
C GLU A 32 -2.61 -8.92 2.57
N ALA A 33 -1.35 -8.74 2.16
CA ALA A 33 -0.69 -7.45 2.05
C ALA A 33 0.40 -7.46 0.97
N PHE A 34 0.82 -6.27 0.55
CA PHE A 34 2.03 -6.04 -0.26
C PHE A 34 2.87 -4.90 0.36
N ILE A 35 4.13 -4.78 -0.05
CA ILE A 35 5.02 -3.67 0.32
C ILE A 35 5.05 -2.66 -0.81
N LEU A 36 4.43 -1.49 -0.63
CA LEU A 36 4.63 -0.33 -1.50
C LEU A 36 6.06 0.19 -1.34
N VAL A 37 6.79 0.32 -2.45
CA VAL A 37 8.09 0.98 -2.51
C VAL A 37 7.94 2.28 -3.31
N ASN A 38 8.20 3.42 -2.67
CA ASN A 38 7.99 4.76 -3.25
C ASN A 38 9.20 5.68 -3.02
N ASP A 39 9.35 6.70 -3.86
CA ASP A 39 10.45 7.69 -3.78
C ASP A 39 10.17 8.83 -2.79
N HIS A 40 8.96 8.92 -2.24
CA HIS A 40 8.57 9.92 -1.25
C HIS A 40 7.57 9.33 -0.23
N ASP A 41 7.29 10.08 0.83
CA ASP A 41 6.31 9.69 1.85
C ASP A 41 4.89 9.54 1.24
N PRO A 42 4.30 8.34 1.23
CA PRO A 42 2.94 8.11 0.71
C PRO A 42 1.83 8.55 1.68
N LYS A 43 2.11 9.39 2.69
CA LYS A 43 1.12 9.93 3.62
C LYS A 43 -0.17 10.50 2.98
N PRO A 44 -0.14 11.26 1.87
CA PRO A 44 -1.37 11.69 1.19
C PRO A 44 -2.24 10.51 0.73
N LEU A 45 -1.62 9.44 0.23
CA LEU A 45 -2.29 8.21 -0.18
C LEU A 45 -2.92 7.50 1.03
N SER A 46 -2.25 7.49 2.19
CA SER A 46 -2.82 6.95 3.43
C SER A 46 -4.11 7.66 3.84
N TYR A 47 -4.18 8.99 3.68
CA TYR A 47 -5.40 9.74 3.98
C TYR A 47 -6.52 9.41 3.00
N GLN A 48 -6.19 9.16 1.74
CA GLN A 48 -7.16 8.73 0.74
C GLN A 48 -7.74 7.35 1.11
N PHE A 49 -6.92 6.38 1.50
CA PHE A 49 -7.40 5.09 2.04
C PHE A 49 -8.30 5.26 3.26
N ALA A 50 -7.93 6.15 4.20
CA ALA A 50 -8.74 6.42 5.40
C ALA A 50 -10.12 6.98 5.06
N ALA A 51 -10.21 7.82 4.02
CA ALA A 51 -11.46 8.44 3.59
C ALA A 51 -12.35 7.48 2.77
N GLU A 52 -11.76 6.67 1.88
CA GLU A 52 -12.51 5.83 0.94
C GLU A 52 -12.77 4.41 1.44
N HIS A 53 -11.91 3.87 2.32
CA HIS A 53 -11.91 2.47 2.77
C HIS A 53 -11.79 2.32 4.30
N PRO A 54 -12.59 3.02 5.12
CA PRO A 54 -12.43 3.02 6.57
C PRO A 54 -12.58 1.61 7.17
N GLY A 55 -11.52 1.14 7.85
CA GLY A 55 -11.49 -0.15 8.52
C GLY A 55 -11.30 -1.37 7.59
N GLU A 56 -11.03 -1.14 6.29
CA GLU A 56 -10.82 -2.20 5.30
C GLU A 56 -9.35 -2.41 4.97
N TYR A 57 -8.45 -1.54 5.44
CA TYR A 57 -7.02 -1.61 5.17
C TYR A 57 -6.16 -1.53 6.44
N THR A 58 -4.91 -1.98 6.31
CA THR A 58 -3.84 -1.73 7.28
C THR A 58 -2.71 -0.94 6.63
N TRP A 59 -1.94 -0.21 7.44
CA TRP A 59 -0.88 0.67 6.96
C TRP A 59 0.31 0.67 7.95
N ASP A 60 1.40 0.02 7.56
CA ASP A 60 2.55 -0.18 8.43
C ASP A 60 3.85 0.25 7.73
N TYR A 61 4.47 1.33 8.19
CA TYR A 61 5.78 1.76 7.69
C TYR A 61 6.85 0.72 8.03
N GLN A 62 7.51 0.20 6.99
CA GLN A 62 8.65 -0.71 7.10
C GLN A 62 9.97 0.05 6.99
N GLU A 63 9.98 1.13 6.21
CA GLU A 63 11.12 2.01 6.04
C GLU A 63 10.63 3.44 5.83
N ASN A 64 11.17 4.35 6.63
CA ASN A 64 10.95 5.78 6.51
C ASN A 64 12.23 6.33 5.88
N GLY A 65 12.12 7.09 4.78
CA GLY A 65 13.25 7.46 3.92
C GLY A 65 14.37 8.29 4.58
N PRO A 66 15.19 9.03 3.80
CA PRO A 66 14.79 9.74 2.59
C PRO A 66 15.06 9.01 1.27
N GLU A 67 15.86 7.94 1.27
CA GLU A 67 16.27 7.25 0.03
C GLU A 67 15.13 6.42 -0.58
N VAL A 68 14.35 5.76 0.28
CA VAL A 68 13.20 4.97 -0.14
C VAL A 68 12.17 4.90 0.99
N TRP A 69 10.91 4.88 0.61
CA TRP A 69 9.79 4.69 1.53
C TRP A 69 9.18 3.33 1.28
N ARG A 70 9.09 2.50 2.33
CA ARG A 70 8.48 1.17 2.26
C ARG A 70 7.32 1.10 3.21
N VAL A 71 6.14 0.83 2.69
CA VAL A 71 4.90 0.72 3.48
C VAL A 71 4.24 -0.59 3.17
N LYS A 72 3.97 -1.40 4.20
CA LYS A 72 3.11 -2.56 4.09
C LYS A 72 1.67 -2.10 4.10
N ILE A 73 0.96 -2.38 3.00
CA ILE A 73 -0.46 -2.07 2.84
C ILE A 73 -1.20 -3.40 2.79
N GLY A 74 -2.12 -3.60 3.72
CA GLY A 74 -2.90 -4.83 3.86
C GLY A 74 -4.39 -4.62 3.63
N LYS A 75 -5.10 -5.70 3.32
CA LYS A 75 -6.57 -5.75 3.33
C LYS A 75 -7.01 -6.47 4.59
N THR A 76 -7.93 -5.88 5.35
CA THR A 76 -8.36 -6.49 6.61
C THR A 76 -9.12 -7.78 6.34
N ASP A 77 -8.81 -8.80 7.14
CA ASP A 77 -9.67 -9.98 7.25
C ASP A 77 -10.86 -9.58 8.13
N LYS A 78 -11.92 -9.00 7.52
CA LYS A 78 -13.19 -8.81 8.24
C LYS A 78 -13.85 -10.17 8.45
N THR A 79 -13.27 -10.97 9.33
CA THR A 79 -13.99 -12.02 10.04
C THR A 79 -14.32 -11.45 11.41
N ALA A 80 -15.36 -10.63 11.47
CA ALA A 80 -16.01 -10.19 12.70
C ALA A 80 -17.43 -10.75 12.73
#